data_AF-A0A937HUJ4-F1
#
_entry.id   AF-A0A937HUJ4-F1
#
_cell.length_a   1.000
_cell.length_b   1.000
_cell.length_c   1.000
_cell.angle_alpha   90.00
_cell.angle_beta   90.00
_cell.angle_gamma   90.00
#
_symmetry.space_group_name_H-M   'P 1'
#
loop_
_entity.id
_entity.type
_entity.pdbx_description
1 polymer ?
#
loop_
_entity_poly.entity_id
_entity_poly.type
_entity_poly.pdbx_seq_one_letter_code
_entity_poly.pdbx_strand_id
1 'polypeptide(L)'
;VARILLLAIGAAGAYVAAQKLTGILGAVAWAFCFANSGLFFPLVLGIWWKRANRAGAIAGMIGGLAAGTAYLYAIKWGGMDPWLGIDSLRFGMIGMPVSLILMVVVSKATEAPDEETMKMVDSIRIPKGEVVQNS
;
A
#
# COMPACT_ATOMS: atom_id res chain seq x y z
N VAL A 1 17.23 18.00 11.66
CA VAL A 1 15.98 17.70 10.90
C VAL A 1 15.23 16.49 11.48
N ALA A 2 15.84 15.30 11.59
CA ALA A 2 15.17 14.10 12.13
C ALA A 2 14.51 14.29 13.52
N ARG A 3 15.19 14.94 14.47
CA ARG A 3 14.63 15.24 15.80
C ARG A 3 13.39 16.14 15.75
N ILE A 4 13.39 17.12 14.85
CA ILE A 4 12.26 18.06 14.67
C ILE A 4 11.06 17.29 14.07
N LEU A 5 11.30 16.42 13.09
CA LEU A 5 10.27 15.56 12.52
C LEU A 5 9.67 14.59 13.55
N LEU A 6 10.52 13.97 14.38
CA LEU A 6 10.06 13.08 15.45
C LEU A 6 9.17 13.83 16.45
N LEU A 7 9.58 15.03 16.87
CA LEU A 7 8.78 15.86 17.77
C LEU A 7 7.47 16.30 17.12
N ALA A 8 7.48 16.69 15.85
CA ALA A 8 6.28 17.10 15.12
C ALA A 8 5.27 15.96 14.94
N ILE A 9 5.73 14.77 14.51
CA ILE A 9 4.88 13.58 14.35
C ILE A 9 4.36 13.12 15.71
N GLY A 10 5.20 13.15 16.75
CA GLY A 10 4.82 12.81 18.11
C GLY A 10 3.73 13.74 18.65
N ALA A 11 3.88 15.06 18.48
CA ALA A 11 2.88 16.04 18.88
C ALA A 11 1.55 15.86 18.12
N ALA A 12 1.62 15.64 16.79
CA ALA A 12 0.44 15.37 15.98
C ALA A 12 -0.28 14.08 16.41
N GLY A 13 0.47 13.01 16.68
CA GLY A 13 -0.08 11.74 17.18
C GLY A 13 -0.73 11.90 18.55
N ALA A 14 -0.09 12.62 19.48
CA ALA A 14 -0.65 12.92 20.79
C ALA A 14 -1.95 13.75 20.69
N TYR A 15 -1.98 14.72 19.78
CA TYR A 15 -3.17 15.53 19.51
C TYR A 15 -4.33 14.68 19.00
N VAL A 16 -4.10 13.82 18.00
CA VAL A 16 -5.12 12.91 17.46
C VAL A 16 -5.58 11.90 18.51
N ALA A 17 -4.68 11.40 19.35
CA ALA A 17 -5.02 10.48 20.45
C ALA A 17 -5.91 11.16 21.51
N ALA A 18 -5.68 12.44 21.81
CA ALA A 18 -6.48 13.20 22.77
C ALA A 18 -7.96 13.36 22.34
N GLN A 19 -8.23 13.33 21.04
CA GLN A 19 -9.58 13.51 20.49
C GLN A 19 -10.48 12.26 20.63
N LYS A 20 -9.99 11.13 21.16
CA LYS A 20 -10.74 9.86 21.35
C LYS A 20 -11.56 9.43 20.11
N LEU A 21 -11.09 9.75 18.90
CA LEU A 21 -11.89 9.71 17.66
C LEU A 21 -12.41 8.31 17.26
N THR A 22 -11.77 7.23 17.71
CA THR A 22 -12.23 5.82 17.61
C THR A 22 -11.39 4.98 18.58
N GLY A 23 -11.85 3.78 18.98
CA GLY A 23 -11.01 2.85 19.75
C GLY A 23 -9.70 2.53 19.00
N ILE A 24 -8.59 2.36 19.73
CA ILE A 24 -7.24 2.14 19.18
C ILE A 24 -7.24 1.05 18.09
N LEU A 25 -7.95 -0.05 18.36
CA LEU A 25 -8.07 -1.17 17.44
C LEU A 25 -8.69 -0.77 16.09
N GLY A 26 -9.69 0.12 16.10
CA GLY A 26 -10.37 0.57 14.89
C GLY A 26 -9.51 1.52 14.05
N ALA A 27 -8.81 2.45 14.69
CA ALA A 27 -7.89 3.35 14.01
C ALA A 27 -6.75 2.59 13.32
N VAL A 28 -6.15 1.61 14.00
CA VAL A 28 -5.09 0.77 13.42
C VAL A 28 -5.63 -0.12 12.31
N ALA A 29 -6.81 -0.72 12.49
CA ALA A 29 -7.42 -1.56 11.44
C ALA A 29 -7.71 -0.77 10.16
N TRP A 30 -8.19 0.48 10.28
CA TRP A 30 -8.38 1.37 9.13
C TRP A 30 -7.06 1.72 8.45
N ALA A 31 -6.04 2.11 9.22
CA ALA A 31 -4.72 2.43 8.67
C ALA A 31 -4.12 1.24 7.90
N PHE A 32 -4.21 0.03 8.47
CA PHE A 32 -3.79 -1.21 7.81
C PHE A 32 -4.61 -1.51 6.56
N CYS A 33 -5.92 -1.28 6.56
CA CYS A 33 -6.75 -1.49 5.38
C CYS A 33 -6.36 -0.54 4.24
N PHE A 34 -6.06 0.72 4.52
CA PHE A 34 -5.55 1.66 3.51
C PHE A 34 -4.19 1.23 2.96
N ALA A 35 -3.26 0.85 3.85
CA ALA A 35 -1.96 0.35 3.44
C ALA A 35 -2.08 -0.92 2.58
N ASN A 36 -2.93 -1.85 3.00
CA ASN A 36 -3.16 -3.12 2.31
C ASN A 36 -3.85 -2.94 0.95
N SER A 37 -4.80 -2.01 0.85
CA SER A 37 -5.54 -1.75 -0.39
C SER A 37 -4.68 -1.18 -1.49
N GLY A 38 -3.69 -0.33 -1.16
CA GLY A 38 -2.90 0.39 -2.16
C GLY A 38 -1.47 -0.11 -2.33
N LEU A 39 -0.80 -0.52 -1.25
CA LEU A 39 0.66 -0.70 -1.26
C LEU A 39 1.09 -2.15 -1.38
N PHE A 40 0.31 -3.08 -0.83
CA PHE A 40 0.76 -4.46 -0.65
C PHE A 40 1.09 -5.15 -1.98
N PHE A 41 0.13 -5.19 -2.92
CA PHE A 41 0.35 -5.88 -4.20
C PHE A 41 1.37 -5.19 -5.11
N PRO A 42 1.38 -3.85 -5.26
CA PRO A 42 2.43 -3.17 -6.00
C PRO A 42 3.83 -3.45 -5.45
N LEU A 43 4.01 -3.51 -4.12
CA LEU A 43 5.30 -3.82 -3.50
C LEU A 43 5.71 -5.28 -3.72
N VAL A 44 4.80 -6.23 -3.48
CA VAL A 44 5.09 -7.67 -3.67
C VAL A 44 5.43 -7.95 -5.14
N LEU A 45 4.63 -7.44 -6.07
CA LEU A 45 4.90 -7.64 -7.50
C LEU A 45 6.14 -6.87 -7.98
N GLY A 46 6.47 -5.73 -7.39
CA GLY A 46 7.69 -4.99 -7.72
C GLY A 46 8.98 -5.77 -7.42
N ILE A 47 8.99 -6.63 -6.39
CA ILE A 47 10.16 -7.43 -6.01
C ILE A 47 10.27 -8.70 -6.86
N TRP A 48 9.14 -9.37 -7.11
CA TRP A 48 9.12 -10.72 -7.69
C TRP A 48 8.83 -10.75 -9.19
N TRP A 49 8.21 -9.70 -9.75
CA TRP A 49 7.79 -9.67 -11.14
C TRP A 49 8.64 -8.70 -11.97
N LYS A 50 9.52 -9.26 -12.79
CA LYS A 50 10.39 -8.50 -13.72
C LYS A 50 9.65 -7.60 -14.71
N ARG A 51 8.34 -7.81 -14.93
CA ARG A 51 7.51 -6.98 -15.81
C ARG A 51 6.67 -5.93 -15.06
N ALA A 52 6.88 -5.76 -13.75
CA ALA A 52 6.22 -4.69 -13.01
C ALA A 52 6.73 -3.33 -13.48
N ASN A 53 5.83 -2.44 -13.91
CA ASN A 53 6.17 -1.11 -14.41
C ASN A 53 5.65 -0.01 -13.48
N ARG A 54 6.26 1.19 -13.55
CA ARG A 54 5.87 2.33 -12.70
C ARG A 54 4.41 2.73 -12.89
N ALA A 55 3.93 2.73 -14.14
CA ALA A 55 2.55 3.10 -14.47
C ALA A 55 1.53 2.15 -13.83
N GLY A 56 1.78 0.83 -13.89
CA GLY A 56 0.94 -0.16 -13.23
C GLY A 56 0.99 -0.04 -11.71
N ALA A 57 2.16 0.22 -11.12
CA ALA A 57 2.30 0.41 -9.68
C ALA A 57 1.47 1.61 -9.21
N ILE A 58 1.55 2.75 -9.90
CA ILE A 58 0.77 3.95 -9.58
C ILE A 58 -0.73 3.69 -9.77
N ALA A 59 -1.12 3.03 -10.87
CA ALA A 59 -2.52 2.70 -11.12
C ALA A 59 -3.10 1.73 -10.08
N GLY A 60 -2.32 0.73 -9.66
CA GLY A 60 -2.68 -0.20 -8.59
C GLY A 60 -2.78 0.49 -7.23
N MET A 61 -1.86 1.40 -6.92
CA MET A 61 -1.89 2.18 -5.68
C MET A 61 -3.12 3.09 -5.61
N ILE A 62 -3.33 3.91 -6.65
CA ILE A 62 -4.45 4.86 -6.71
C ILE A 62 -5.78 4.11 -6.79
N GLY A 63 -5.90 3.13 -7.67
CA GLY A 63 -7.12 2.38 -7.86
C GLY A 63 -7.49 1.51 -6.67
N GLY A 64 -6.49 0.91 -6.00
CA GLY A 64 -6.68 0.18 -4.76
C GLY A 64 -7.16 1.07 -3.61
N LEU A 65 -6.54 2.24 -3.43
CA LEU A 65 -6.97 3.25 -2.45
C LEU A 65 -8.35 3.81 -2.77
N ALA A 66 -8.63 4.14 -4.04
CA ALA A 66 -9.91 4.67 -4.47
C ALA A 66 -11.04 3.66 -4.25
N ALA A 67 -10.83 2.39 -4.64
CA ALA A 67 -11.81 1.33 -4.42
C ALA A 67 -12.03 1.05 -2.92
N GLY A 68 -10.96 0.98 -2.13
CA GLY A 68 -11.07 0.80 -0.68
C GLY A 68 -11.80 1.95 0.02
N THR A 69 -11.50 3.19 -0.37
CA THR A 69 -12.15 4.40 0.18
C THR A 69 -13.61 4.50 -0.25
N ALA A 70 -13.91 4.21 -1.52
CA ALA A 70 -15.28 4.21 -2.04
C ALA A 70 -16.15 3.16 -1.32
N TYR A 71 -15.60 1.96 -1.07
CA TYR A 71 -16.29 0.91 -0.32
C TYR A 71 -16.51 1.30 1.15
N LEU A 72 -15.52 1.92 1.79
CA LEU A 72 -15.66 2.46 3.15
C LEU A 72 -16.77 3.51 3.23
N TYR A 73 -16.82 4.43 2.26
CA TYR A 73 -17.85 5.46 2.19
C TYR A 73 -19.24 4.87 1.97
N ALA A 74 -19.36 3.89 1.08
CA ALA A 74 -20.61 3.20 0.77
C ALA A 74 -21.21 2.48 2.00
N ILE A 75 -20.40 1.80 2.81
CA ILE A 75 -20.88 1.15 4.03
C ILE A 75 -21.18 2.17 5.14
N LYS A 76 -20.30 3.14 5.35
CA LYS A 76 -20.41 4.03 6.52
C LYS A 76 -21.45 5.14 6.37
N TRP A 77 -21.64 5.65 5.15
CA TRP A 77 -22.59 6.74 4.86
C TRP A 77 -23.68 6.34 3.86
N GLY A 78 -23.45 5.33 3.02
CA GLY A 78 -24.39 4.90 1.98
C GLY A 78 -25.43 3.87 2.42
N GLY A 79 -25.38 3.37 3.67
CA GLY A 79 -26.35 2.41 4.20
C GLY A 79 -26.34 1.05 3.49
N MET A 80 -25.27 0.73 2.74
CA MET A 80 -25.09 -0.60 2.16
C MET A 80 -24.84 -1.64 3.26
N ASP A 81 -25.64 -2.70 3.28
CA ASP A 81 -25.37 -3.86 4.12
C ASP A 81 -23.99 -4.46 3.75
N PRO A 82 -23.21 -4.93 4.75
CA PRO A 82 -21.89 -5.51 4.52
C PRO A 82 -21.95 -6.65 3.51
N TRP A 83 -21.49 -6.40 2.28
CA TRP A 83 -21.40 -7.44 1.26
C TRP A 83 -20.40 -8.51 1.75
N LEU A 84 -20.83 -9.77 1.84
CA LEU A 84 -20.03 -10.91 2.34
C LEU A 84 -19.62 -10.81 3.84
N GLY A 85 -20.29 -9.98 4.65
CA GLY A 85 -19.91 -9.76 6.05
C GLY A 85 -18.62 -8.93 6.20
N ILE A 86 -18.21 -8.23 5.14
CA ILE A 86 -17.06 -7.33 5.15
C ILE A 86 -17.52 -5.99 5.69
N ASP A 87 -17.33 -5.84 6.99
CA ASP A 87 -17.65 -4.63 7.72
C ASP A 87 -16.75 -3.45 7.34
N SER A 88 -17.10 -2.24 7.81
CA SER A 88 -16.30 -1.03 7.61
C SER A 88 -14.87 -1.13 8.16
N LEU A 89 -14.58 -2.15 8.98
CA LEU A 89 -13.25 -2.44 9.51
C LEU A 89 -12.38 -3.32 8.60
N ARG A 90 -12.99 -4.01 7.63
CA ARG A 90 -12.34 -5.01 6.76
C ARG A 90 -12.39 -4.65 5.28
N PHE A 91 -12.74 -3.40 4.95
CA PHE A 91 -12.86 -2.91 3.57
C PHE A 91 -11.61 -3.15 2.72
N GLY A 92 -10.43 -3.25 3.35
CA GLY A 92 -9.18 -3.49 2.64
C GLY A 92 -9.14 -4.79 1.85
N MET A 93 -9.97 -5.78 2.20
CA MET A 93 -10.14 -7.03 1.43
C MET A 93 -10.73 -6.81 0.02
N ILE A 94 -11.46 -5.72 -0.20
CA ILE A 94 -12.03 -5.35 -1.51
C ILE A 94 -11.04 -4.49 -2.31
N GLY A 95 -10.31 -3.59 -1.64
CA GLY A 95 -9.30 -2.75 -2.29
C GLY A 95 -8.11 -3.56 -2.82
N MET A 96 -7.72 -4.60 -2.09
CA MET A 96 -6.60 -5.49 -2.44
C MET A 96 -6.74 -6.17 -3.82
N PRO A 97 -7.84 -6.90 -4.12
CA PRO A 97 -8.06 -7.49 -5.44
C PRO A 97 -8.10 -6.44 -6.55
N VAL A 98 -8.71 -5.28 -6.30
CA VAL A 98 -8.79 -4.21 -7.30
C VAL A 98 -7.40 -3.65 -7.61
N SER A 99 -6.57 -3.43 -6.58
CA SER A 99 -5.18 -3.01 -6.75
C SER A 99 -4.37 -4.01 -7.55
N LEU A 100 -4.52 -5.32 -7.26
CA LEU A 100 -3.86 -6.39 -8.00
C LEU A 100 -4.30 -6.42 -9.46
N ILE A 101 -5.60 -6.34 -9.73
CA ILE A 101 -6.14 -6.36 -11.09
C ILE A 101 -5.64 -5.15 -11.87
N LEU A 102 -5.73 -3.94 -11.30
CA LEU A 102 -5.27 -2.73 -11.98
C LEU A 102 -3.75 -2.75 -12.21
N MET A 103 -2.97 -3.20 -11.22
CA MET A 103 -1.54 -3.41 -11.38
C MET A 103 -1.25 -4.35 -12.56
N VAL A 104 -1.88 -5.52 -12.60
CA VAL A 104 -1.64 -6.54 -13.64
C VAL A 104 -2.11 -6.07 -15.02
N VAL A 105 -3.30 -5.48 -15.12
CA VAL A 105 -3.89 -5.02 -16.38
C VAL A 105 -3.10 -3.85 -16.93
N VAL A 106 -2.81 -2.84 -16.12
CA VAL A 106 -2.05 -1.67 -16.56
C VAL A 106 -0.61 -2.07 -16.88
N SER A 107 0.05 -2.88 -16.06
CA SER A 107 1.41 -3.37 -16.38
C SER A 107 1.48 -4.24 -17.63
N LYS A 108 0.38 -4.86 -18.07
CA LYS A 108 0.31 -5.56 -19.36
C LYS A 108 -0.02 -4.63 -20.53
N ALA A 109 -0.78 -3.56 -20.29
CA ALA A 109 -1.21 -2.61 -21.31
C ALA A 109 -0.20 -1.48 -21.58
N THR A 110 0.70 -1.19 -20.65
CA THR A 110 1.78 -0.20 -20.84
C THR A 110 3.09 -0.84 -21.29
N GLU A 111 3.97 -0.01 -21.85
CA GLU A 111 5.31 -0.40 -22.31
C GLU A 111 6.11 -1.16 -21.25
N ALA A 112 6.97 -2.06 -21.75
CA ALA A 112 7.82 -2.89 -20.92
C ALA A 112 8.68 -2.01 -20.00
N PRO A 113 8.88 -2.40 -18.73
CA PRO A 113 9.67 -1.60 -17.80
C PRO A 113 11.10 -1.42 -18.31
N ASP A 114 11.56 -0.18 -18.22
CA ASP A 114 12.87 0.29 -18.66
C ASP A 114 14.04 -0.54 -18.07
N GLU A 115 15.11 -0.73 -18.86
CA GLU A 115 16.31 -1.50 -18.47
C GLU A 115 16.93 -1.01 -17.15
N GLU A 116 16.79 0.29 -16.83
CA GLU A 116 17.29 0.87 -15.57
C GLU A 116 16.55 0.32 -14.34
N THR A 117 15.24 0.08 -14.46
CA THR A 117 14.44 -0.51 -13.38
C THR A 117 14.80 -1.99 -13.17
N MET A 118 15.08 -2.72 -14.25
CA MET A 118 15.59 -4.10 -14.18
C MET A 118 16.97 -4.19 -13.52
N LYS A 119 17.88 -3.26 -13.84
CA LYS A 119 19.21 -3.20 -13.20
C LYS A 119 19.13 -2.85 -11.71
N MET A 120 18.20 -1.98 -11.31
CA MET A 120 17.96 -1.67 -9.90
C MET A 120 17.37 -2.86 -9.13
N VAL A 121 16.46 -3.63 -9.75
CA VAL A 121 15.91 -4.84 -9.12
C VAL A 121 16.97 -5.93 -9.02
N ASP A 122 17.79 -6.14 -10.05
CA ASP A 122 18.86 -7.14 -10.02
C ASP A 122 19.97 -6.77 -8.99
N SER A 123 20.26 -5.48 -8.76
CA SER A 123 21.21 -5.05 -7.73
C SER A 123 20.68 -5.20 -6.30
N ILE A 124 19.36 -5.04 -6.09
CA ILE A 124 18.71 -5.31 -4.80
C ILE A 124 18.58 -6.83 -4.55
N ARG A 125 18.35 -7.61 -5.60
CA ARG A 125 18.13 -9.06 -5.51
C ARG A 125 19.41 -9.85 -5.26
N ILE A 126 20.56 -9.31 -5.67
CA ILE A 126 21.88 -9.90 -5.41
C ILE A 126 22.58 -9.04 -4.35
N PRO A 127 22.40 -9.31 -3.05
CA PRO A 127 23.26 -8.71 -2.05
C PRO A 127 24.68 -9.22 -2.32
N LYS A 128 25.55 -8.36 -2.89
CA LYS A 128 26.99 -8.57 -2.82
C LYS A 128 27.40 -8.40 -1.36
N GLY A 129 27.31 -9.47 -0.59
CA GLY A 129 28.06 -9.59 0.63
C GLY A 129 29.53 -9.60 0.23
N GLU A 130 30.19 -8.45 0.27
CA GLU A 130 31.64 -8.43 0.46
C GLU A 130 31.88 -9.07 1.84
N VAL A 131 32.09 -10.38 1.83
CA VAL A 131 32.86 -11.02 2.88
C VAL A 131 34.27 -10.43 2.76
N VAL A 132 34.54 -9.44 3.61
CA VAL A 132 35.90 -8.95 3.86
C VAL A 132 36.69 -10.12 4.45
N GLN A 133 37.21 -11.00 3.59
CA GLN A 133 38.23 -11.96 3.96
C GLN A 133 39.57 -11.22 3.98
N ASN A 134 39.86 -10.66 5.15
CA ASN A 134 41.18 -10.16 5.51
C ASN A 134 42.12 -11.38 5.61
N SER A 135 43.01 -11.55 4.62
CA SER A 135 44.15 -12.49 4.67
C SER A 135 45.39 -11.77 5.15
#